data_AF-A0AAV2P0T4-F1
#
_entry.id   AF-A0AAV2P0T4-F1
#
_cell.length_a   1.000
_cell.length_b   1.000
_cell.length_c   1.000
_cell.angle_alpha   90.00
_cell.angle_beta   90.00
_cell.angle_gamma   90.00
#
_symmetry.space_group_name_H-M   'P 1'
#
loop_
_entity.id
_entity.type
_entity.pdbx_description
1 polymer ?
#
loop_
_entity_poly.entity_id
_entity_poly.type
_entity_poly.pdbx_seq_one_letter_code
_entity_poly.pdbx_strand_id
1 'polypeptide(L)'
;MWNEIHRIFDDHARGIECQFKYWQLVNFRRRGLLTQLFFKCQMCNYEASFWTEPMDSEKSDINAAAAAGCVKVGIGYTQMEKLFTAMNIKYMSEKTYVKNRDHKKTVLKNIETESSEN
;
A
#
# COMPACT_ATOMS: atom_id res chain seq x y z
N MET A 1 -5.89 2.97 -7.95
CA MET A 1 -4.76 3.26 -8.86
C MET A 1 -5.14 4.23 -9.97
N TRP A 2 -6.12 3.92 -10.83
CA TRP A 2 -6.48 4.79 -11.97
C TRP A 2 -6.82 6.25 -11.57
N ASN A 3 -7.59 6.43 -10.50
CA ASN A 3 -7.91 7.77 -9.99
C ASN A 3 -6.66 8.53 -9.51
N GLU A 4 -5.67 7.84 -8.94
CA GLU A 4 -4.42 8.47 -8.50
C GLU A 4 -3.55 8.91 -9.68
N ILE A 5 -3.55 8.12 -10.76
CA ILE A 5 -2.88 8.44 -12.02
C ILE A 5 -3.45 9.75 -12.57
N HIS A 6 -4.77 9.85 -12.73
CA HIS A 6 -5.41 11.08 -13.19
C HIS A 6 -5.16 12.27 -12.27
N ARG A 7 -5.33 12.08 -10.95
CA ARG A 7 -5.09 13.12 -9.94
C ARG A 7 -3.70 13.74 -10.04
N ILE A 8 -2.70 12.94 -10.40
CA ILE A 8 -1.31 13.39 -10.49
C ILE A 8 -0.98 13.97 -11.86
N PHE A 9 -1.42 13.33 -12.93
CA PHE A 9 -0.92 13.64 -14.27
C PHE A 9 -1.71 14.74 -14.96
N ASP A 10 -3.02 14.85 -14.72
CA ASP A 10 -3.88 15.71 -15.52
C ASP A 10 -3.74 17.20 -15.17
N ASP A 11 -3.51 17.55 -13.90
CA ASP A 11 -3.72 18.94 -13.40
C ASP A 11 -2.52 19.56 -12.65
N HIS A 12 -1.29 19.17 -12.97
CA HIS A 12 -0.13 19.59 -12.18
C HIS A 12 0.53 20.91 -12.59
N ALA A 13 0.27 21.46 -13.78
CA ALA A 13 0.88 22.72 -14.24
C ALA A 13 -0.16 23.64 -14.91
N ARG A 14 -0.51 24.73 -14.24
CA ARG A 14 -1.33 25.80 -14.82
C ARG A 14 -0.44 26.68 -15.71
N GLY A 15 -0.52 26.51 -17.03
CA GLY A 15 0.13 27.37 -18.03
C GLY A 15 1.18 26.71 -18.94
N ILE A 16 1.53 25.44 -18.71
CA ILE A 16 2.35 24.63 -19.63
C ILE A 16 1.56 23.36 -19.92
N GLU A 17 1.40 23.00 -21.19
CA GLU A 17 0.71 21.78 -21.61
C GLU A 17 1.55 20.52 -21.30
N CYS A 18 1.62 20.16 -20.02
CA CYS A 18 2.39 19.02 -19.54
C CYS A 18 1.60 17.72 -19.75
N GLN A 19 1.75 17.11 -20.92
CA GLN A 19 1.13 15.83 -21.29
C GLN A 19 1.75 14.61 -20.56
N PHE A 20 0.99 13.52 -20.47
CA PHE A 20 1.42 12.27 -19.84
C PHE A 20 2.79 11.75 -20.35
N LYS A 21 3.08 11.89 -21.65
CA LYS A 21 4.33 11.44 -22.28
C LYS A 21 5.61 12.07 -21.68
N TYR A 22 5.49 13.19 -20.97
CA TYR A 22 6.62 13.87 -20.34
C TYR A 22 6.87 13.39 -18.91
N TRP A 23 6.04 12.49 -18.37
CA TRP A 23 6.25 11.94 -17.05
C TRP A 23 7.22 10.77 -17.10
N GLN A 24 8.28 10.87 -16.32
CA GLN A 24 9.27 9.82 -16.15
C GLN A 24 9.15 9.21 -14.76
N LEU A 25 9.04 7.88 -14.68
CA LEU A 25 9.24 7.15 -13.44
C LEU A 25 10.71 7.29 -13.03
N VAL A 26 10.98 8.02 -11.95
CA VAL A 26 12.35 8.27 -11.48
C VAL A 26 12.76 7.32 -10.38
N ASN A 27 11.81 6.79 -9.61
CA ASN A 27 12.09 5.86 -8.53
C ASN A 27 10.85 5.03 -8.19
N PHE A 28 11.05 3.90 -7.52
CA PHE A 28 10.00 3.20 -6.80
C PHE A 28 10.51 2.75 -5.43
N ARG A 29 9.64 2.74 -4.43
CA ARG A 29 9.94 2.23 -3.09
C ARG A 29 8.94 1.14 -2.73
N ARG A 30 9.43 0.07 -2.11
CA ARG A 30 8.59 -1.00 -1.60
C ARG A 30 8.56 -1.02 -0.08
N ARG A 31 7.40 -1.31 0.49
CA ARG A 31 7.19 -1.52 1.92
C ARG A 31 6.31 -2.75 2.12
N GLY A 32 6.96 -3.92 2.09
CA GLY A 32 6.28 -5.20 2.02
C GLY A 32 5.52 -5.33 0.70
N LEU A 33 4.19 -5.45 0.79
CA LEU A 33 3.29 -5.54 -0.35
C LEU A 33 2.92 -4.17 -0.95
N LEU A 34 3.28 -3.07 -0.29
CA LEU A 34 3.04 -1.73 -0.82
C LEU A 34 4.13 -1.34 -1.82
N THR A 35 3.74 -0.73 -2.93
CA THR A 35 4.67 -0.07 -3.87
C THR A 35 4.30 1.39 -4.07
N GLN A 36 5.24 2.29 -3.80
CA GLN A 36 5.14 3.71 -4.12
C GLN A 36 5.94 4.01 -5.38
N LEU A 37 5.32 4.69 -6.34
CA LEU A 37 5.94 5.12 -7.58
C LEU A 37 6.20 6.62 -7.52
N PHE A 38 7.39 7.05 -7.92
CA PHE A 38 7.81 8.46 -7.94
C PHE A 38 8.04 8.90 -9.37
N PHE A 39 7.38 9.97 -9.76
CA PHE A 39 7.40 10.49 -11.11
C PHE A 39 7.90 11.93 -11.12
N LYS A 40 8.57 12.30 -12.21
CA LYS A 40 8.98 13.67 -12.51
C LYS A 40 8.57 14.05 -13.93
N CYS A 41 7.84 15.15 -14.05
CA CYS A 41 7.53 15.74 -15.35
C CYS A 41 8.78 16.40 -15.93
N GLN A 42 9.21 16.00 -17.11
CA GLN A 42 10.41 16.53 -17.77
C GLN A 42 10.23 17.95 -18.34
N MET A 43 8.98 18.42 -18.46
CA MET A 43 8.69 19.77 -18.98
C MET A 43 8.75 20.84 -17.88
N CYS A 44 8.07 20.60 -16.75
CA CYS A 44 7.97 21.57 -15.66
C CYS A 44 8.74 21.16 -14.40
N ASN A 45 9.43 20.02 -14.40
CA ASN A 45 10.16 19.45 -13.27
C ASN A 45 9.32 19.12 -12.03
N TYR A 46 7.98 19.17 -12.13
CA TYR A 46 7.10 18.79 -11.03
C TYR A 46 7.29 17.33 -10.64
N GLU A 47 7.38 17.07 -9.34
CA GLU A 47 7.56 15.74 -8.77
C GLU A 47 6.28 15.30 -8.05
N ALA A 48 5.89 14.06 -8.28
CA ALA A 48 4.71 13.48 -7.65
C ALA A 48 4.93 12.01 -7.34
N SER A 49 4.13 11.47 -6.43
CA SER A 49 4.13 10.05 -6.13
C SER A 49 2.76 9.55 -5.71
N PHE A 50 2.52 8.26 -5.98
CA PHE A 50 1.33 7.56 -5.50
C PHE A 50 1.67 6.11 -5.13
N TRP A 51 0.81 5.51 -4.31
CA TRP A 51 0.85 4.10 -3.99
C TRP A 51 0.02 3.30 -5.00
N THR A 52 0.53 2.15 -5.45
CA THR A 52 -0.19 1.28 -6.39
C THR A 52 -1.40 0.65 -5.73
N GLU A 53 -1.28 0.32 -4.45
CA GLU A 53 -2.38 -0.15 -3.61
C GLU A 53 -3.06 1.03 -2.90
N PRO A 54 -4.38 0.90 -2.60
CA PRO A 54 -5.08 1.91 -1.82
C PRO A 54 -4.44 2.13 -0.46
N MET A 55 -4.13 3.39 -0.15
CA MET A 55 -3.76 3.84 1.18
C MET A 55 -4.97 4.54 1.77
N ASP A 56 -5.82 3.77 2.46
CA ASP A 56 -6.93 4.32 3.21
C ASP A 56 -6.41 4.68 4.62
N SER A 57 -6.55 5.93 5.05
CA SER A 57 -6.08 6.33 6.38
C SER A 57 -6.89 5.69 7.51
N GLU A 58 -8.13 5.26 7.21
CA GLU A 58 -9.01 4.60 8.18
C GLU A 58 -8.96 3.07 8.06
N LYS A 59 -8.61 2.53 6.87
CA LYS A 59 -8.52 1.08 6.66
C LYS A 59 -7.08 0.63 6.55
N SER A 60 -6.75 -0.38 7.35
CA SER A 60 -5.57 -1.24 7.22
C SER A 60 -5.10 -1.40 5.77
N ASP A 61 -3.86 -0.99 5.49
CA ASP A 61 -3.22 -1.17 4.18
C ASP A 61 -3.13 -2.66 3.76
N ILE A 62 -2.66 -2.91 2.54
CA ILE A 62 -2.53 -4.28 2.00
C ILE A 62 -1.67 -5.20 2.88
N ASN A 63 -0.67 -4.68 3.60
CA ASN A 63 0.14 -5.51 4.51
C ASN A 63 -0.71 -6.00 5.68
N ALA A 64 -1.47 -5.09 6.29
CA ALA A 64 -2.37 -5.45 7.38
C ALA A 64 -3.57 -6.28 6.89
N ALA A 65 -4.03 -6.11 5.65
CA ALA A 65 -5.02 -6.99 5.05
C ALA A 65 -4.47 -8.42 4.86
N ALA A 66 -3.27 -8.57 4.30
CA ALA A 66 -2.63 -9.87 4.11
C ALA A 66 -2.35 -10.58 5.44
N ALA A 67 -1.83 -9.87 6.45
CA ALA A 67 -1.60 -10.43 7.78
C ALA A 67 -2.90 -10.92 8.43
N ALA A 68 -3.98 -10.15 8.33
CA ALA A 68 -5.30 -10.55 8.82
C ALA A 68 -5.87 -11.76 8.08
N GLY A 69 -5.73 -11.78 6.74
CA GLY A 69 -6.12 -12.91 5.91
C GLY A 69 -5.41 -14.19 6.35
N CYS A 70 -4.09 -14.12 6.58
CA CYS A 70 -3.30 -15.24 7.07
C CYS A 70 -3.82 -15.75 8.44
N VAL A 71 -4.06 -14.86 9.40
CA VAL A 71 -4.63 -15.22 10.70
C VAL A 71 -6.00 -15.89 10.54
N LYS A 72 -6.88 -15.31 9.71
CA LYS A 72 -8.24 -15.80 9.49
C LYS A 72 -8.27 -17.22 8.92
N VAL A 73 -7.34 -17.55 8.01
CA VAL A 73 -7.23 -18.88 7.42
C VAL A 73 -6.29 -19.82 8.20
N GLY A 74 -5.80 -19.39 9.36
CA GLY A 74 -4.99 -20.23 10.25
C GLY A 74 -3.55 -20.48 9.77
N ILE A 75 -3.00 -19.62 8.90
CA ILE A 75 -1.61 -19.77 8.42
C ILE A 75 -0.66 -18.75 9.03
N GLY A 76 0.59 -19.18 9.23
CA GLY A 76 1.67 -18.35 9.76
C GLY A 76 2.51 -17.65 8.68
N TYR A 77 3.50 -16.86 9.13
CA TYR A 77 4.42 -16.13 8.25
C TYR A 77 5.12 -17.03 7.23
N THR A 78 5.68 -18.17 7.67
CA THR A 78 6.42 -19.10 6.80
C THR A 78 5.53 -19.67 5.68
N GLN A 79 4.24 -19.86 5.92
CA GLN A 79 3.30 -20.33 4.90
C GLN A 79 2.95 -19.21 3.91
N MET A 80 2.74 -17.99 4.40
CA MET A 80 2.55 -16.81 3.53
C MET A 80 3.78 -16.60 2.63
N GLU A 81 4.99 -16.69 3.18
CA GLU A 81 6.24 -16.57 2.43
C GLU A 81 6.33 -17.61 1.30
N LYS A 82 6.06 -18.89 1.61
CA LYS A 82 6.05 -19.96 0.60
C LYS A 82 5.02 -19.70 -0.50
N LEU A 83 3.80 -19.32 -0.11
CA LEU A 83 2.72 -19.01 -1.05
C LEU A 83 3.10 -17.85 -1.99
N PHE A 84 3.63 -16.77 -1.45
CA PHE A 84 3.94 -15.56 -2.23
C PHE A 84 5.17 -15.80 -3.12
N THR A 85 6.15 -16.54 -2.62
CA THR A 85 7.30 -17.00 -3.41
C THR A 85 6.86 -17.86 -4.59
N ALA A 86 5.94 -18.81 -4.38
CA ALA A 86 5.41 -19.66 -5.45
C ALA A 86 4.66 -18.86 -6.54
N MET A 87 4.03 -17.74 -6.17
CA MET A 87 3.38 -16.82 -7.11
C MET A 87 4.33 -15.77 -7.71
N ASN A 88 5.61 -15.78 -7.34
CA ASN A 88 6.57 -14.72 -7.68
C ASN A 88 6.10 -13.31 -7.25
N ILE A 89 5.37 -13.24 -6.12
CA ILE A 89 4.91 -12.00 -5.49
C ILE A 89 5.89 -11.63 -4.37
N LYS A 90 6.33 -10.38 -4.34
CA LYS A 90 7.13 -9.86 -3.21
C LYS A 90 6.26 -9.79 -1.97
N TYR A 91 6.84 -10.05 -0.80
CA TYR A 91 6.13 -10.10 0.47
C TYR A 91 6.80 -9.22 1.52
N MET A 92 6.11 -9.00 2.63
CA MET A 92 6.62 -8.25 3.78
C MET A 92 7.58 -9.11 4.61
N SER A 93 8.53 -8.46 5.30
CA SER A 93 9.40 -9.16 6.26
C SER A 93 8.59 -9.69 7.45
N GLU A 94 9.11 -10.71 8.14
CA GLU A 94 8.49 -11.27 9.34
C GLU A 94 8.18 -10.20 10.39
N LYS A 95 9.13 -9.29 10.64
CA LYS A 95 8.94 -8.15 11.54
C LYS A 95 7.73 -7.29 11.14
N THR A 96 7.56 -7.04 9.85
CA THR A 96 6.42 -6.26 9.32
C THR A 96 5.13 -7.05 9.43
N TYR A 97 5.15 -8.36 9.15
CA TYR A 97 4.01 -9.25 9.33
C TYR A 97 3.52 -9.27 10.77
N VAL A 98 4.42 -9.50 11.73
CA VAL A 98 4.10 -9.53 13.18
C VAL A 98 3.50 -8.20 13.62
N LYS A 99 4.12 -7.07 13.24
CA LYS A 99 3.59 -5.73 13.54
C LYS A 99 2.14 -5.56 13.05
N ASN A 100 1.88 -5.92 11.81
CA ASN A 100 0.55 -5.75 11.20
C ASN A 100 -0.50 -6.72 11.76
N ARG A 101 -0.08 -7.96 12.06
CA ARG A 101 -0.91 -8.97 12.71
C ARG A 101 -1.36 -8.50 14.10
N ASP A 102 -0.42 -7.99 14.89
CA ASP A 102 -0.67 -7.66 16.29
C ASP A 102 -1.40 -6.31 16.44
N HIS A 103 -1.14 -5.34 15.56
CA HIS A 103 -1.90 -4.09 15.51
C HIS A 103 -3.41 -4.33 15.31
N LYS A 104 -3.79 -5.30 14.48
CA LYS A 104 -5.20 -5.69 14.31
C LYS A 104 -5.78 -6.44 15.49
N LYS A 105 -4.99 -7.25 16.21
CA LYS A 105 -5.45 -7.88 17.45
C LYS A 105 -5.85 -6.84 18.49
N THR A 106 -5.13 -5.72 18.58
CA THR A 106 -5.46 -4.62 19.48
C THR A 106 -6.75 -3.92 19.06
N VAL A 107 -6.91 -3.61 17.77
CA VAL A 107 -8.12 -2.94 17.25
C VAL A 107 -9.37 -3.83 17.40
N LEU A 108 -9.27 -5.13 17.09
CA LEU A 108 -10.39 -6.07 17.23
C LEU A 108 -10.81 -6.26 18.70
N LYS A 109 -9.84 -6.36 19.61
CA LYS A 109 -10.13 -6.46 21.05
C LYS A 109 -10.83 -5.23 21.60
N ASN A 110 -10.44 -4.03 21.16
CA ASN A 110 -11.03 -2.78 21.64
C ASN A 110 -12.51 -2.64 21.20
N ILE A 111 -12.84 -3.10 19.98
CA ILE A 111 -14.22 -3.12 19.47
C ILE A 111 -15.08 -4.12 20.25
N GLU A 112 -14.54 -5.29 20.59
CA GLU A 112 -15.25 -6.30 21.39
C GLU A 112 -15.54 -5.80 22.81
N THR A 113 -14.60 -5.09 23.45
CA THR A 113 -14.80 -4.51 24.79
C THR A 113 -15.85 -3.38 24.82
N GLU A 114 -15.88 -2.50 23.82
CA GLU A 114 -16.88 -1.41 23.75
C GLU A 114 -18.31 -1.93 23.50
N SER A 115 -18.45 -3.08 22.85
CA SER A 115 -19.75 -3.75 22.67
C SER A 115 -20.25 -4.54 23.89
N SER A 116 -19.41 -4.71 24.91
CA SER A 116 -19.76 -5.39 26.17
C SER A 116 -20.07 -4.46 27.34
N GLU A 117 -19.92 -3.15 27.14
CA GLU A 117 -20.18 -2.10 28.14
C GLU A 117 -21.47 -1.30 27.88
N ASN A 118 -22.27 -1.67 26.87
CA ASN A 118 -23.61 -1.11 26.58
C ASN A 118 -24.72 -2.15 26.73
#